data_AF-A0A2T2TR79-F1
#
_entry.id   AF-A0A2T2TR79-F1
#
_cell.length_a   1.000
_cell.length_b   1.000
_cell.length_c   1.000
_cell.angle_alpha   90.00
_cell.angle_beta   90.00
_cell.angle_gamma   90.00
#
_symmetry.space_group_name_H-M   'P 1'
#
loop_
_entity.id
_entity.type
_entity.pdbx_description
1 polymer ?
#
loop_
_entity_poly.entity_id
_entity_poly.type
_entity_poly.pdbx_seq_one_letter_code
_entity_poly.pdbx_strand_id
1 'polypeptide(L)'
;MKWLRNAVVDIAATLVIVAWVAQNWSWAGWAVWVYTPLMLVLKAAALGLGRLLGRANRGDVPAWFYHGVYAANVALLVYGAQFAGPQSQSNRWILAAMWAAIWVLSEAARQRARASMESS
;
A
#
# COMPACT_ATOMS: atom_id res chain seq x y z
N MET A 1 18.78 -8.78 -1.04
CA MET A 1 18.60 -7.99 -2.29
C MET A 1 18.19 -6.57 -1.92
N LYS A 2 18.79 -5.52 -2.51
CA LYS A 2 18.54 -4.10 -2.12
C LYS A 2 17.05 -3.71 -2.24
N TRP A 3 16.32 -4.27 -3.20
CA TRP A 3 14.89 -4.02 -3.39
C TRP A 3 14.02 -4.55 -2.23
N LEU A 4 14.44 -5.63 -1.55
CA LEU A 4 13.67 -6.19 -0.43
C LEU A 4 13.69 -5.26 0.79
N ARG A 5 14.81 -4.55 1.01
CA ARG A 5 14.87 -3.49 2.03
C ARG A 5 13.88 -2.35 1.72
N ASN A 6 13.67 -2.04 0.44
CA ASN A 6 12.69 -1.02 0.04
C ASN A 6 11.24 -1.53 0.20
N ALA A 7 11.00 -2.83 0.09
CA ALA A 7 9.69 -3.45 0.29
C ALA A 7 9.40 -3.84 1.76
N VAL A 8 10.36 -3.67 2.68
CA VAL A 8 10.24 -4.17 4.05
C VAL A 8 9.05 -3.52 4.79
N VAL A 9 8.77 -2.25 4.50
CA VAL A 9 7.67 -1.53 5.14
C VAL A 9 6.32 -2.04 4.63
N ASP A 10 6.21 -2.33 3.33
CA ASP A 10 5.00 -2.91 2.73
C ASP A 10 4.75 -4.33 3.27
N ILE A 11 5.81 -5.15 3.39
CA ILE A 11 5.73 -6.50 3.98
C ILE A 11 5.32 -6.45 5.45
N ALA A 12 5.93 -5.54 6.23
CA ALA A 12 5.56 -5.34 7.63
C ALA A 12 4.10 -4.92 7.76
N ALA A 13 3.63 -4.00 6.91
CA ALA A 13 2.22 -3.61 6.87
C ALA A 13 1.30 -4.79 6.55
N THR A 14 1.64 -5.62 5.56
CA THR A 14 0.89 -6.85 5.25
C THR A 14 0.81 -7.78 6.46
N LEU A 15 1.92 -8.01 7.17
CA LEU A 15 1.92 -8.86 8.38
C LEU A 15 1.03 -8.29 9.49
N VAL A 16 1.02 -6.98 9.69
CA VAL A 16 0.14 -6.33 10.69
C VAL A 16 -1.33 -6.45 10.29
N ILE A 17 -1.66 -6.29 9.00
CA ILE A 17 -3.03 -6.50 8.50
C ILE A 17 -3.44 -7.96 8.70
N VAL A 18 -2.58 -8.94 8.40
CA VAL A 18 -2.82 -10.36 8.65
C VAL A 18 -3.08 -10.61 10.14
N ALA A 19 -2.22 -10.11 11.03
CA ALA A 19 -2.39 -10.27 12.47
C ALA A 19 -3.71 -9.67 12.96
N TRP A 20 -4.07 -8.49 12.45
CA TRP A 20 -5.35 -7.86 12.80
C TRP A 20 -6.56 -8.62 12.27
N VAL A 21 -6.52 -9.08 11.01
CA VAL A 21 -7.64 -9.82 10.40
C VAL A 21 -7.81 -11.19 11.05
N ALA A 22 -6.73 -11.90 11.34
CA ALA A 22 -6.76 -13.26 11.88
C ALA A 22 -7.01 -13.32 13.39
N GLN A 23 -6.41 -12.42 14.17
CA GLN A 23 -6.49 -12.48 15.64
C GLN A 23 -7.29 -11.34 16.27
N ASN A 24 -7.77 -10.38 15.47
CA ASN A 24 -8.57 -9.24 15.92
C ASN A 24 -7.91 -8.42 17.06
N TRP A 25 -6.57 -8.39 17.09
CA TRP A 25 -5.81 -7.63 18.08
C TRP A 25 -6.10 -6.14 17.95
N SER A 26 -6.58 -5.53 19.03
CA SER A 26 -6.99 -4.11 19.06
C SER A 26 -5.87 -3.15 18.69
N TRP A 27 -4.66 -3.41 19.18
CA TRP A 27 -3.47 -2.60 18.88
C TRP A 27 -3.07 -2.67 17.40
N ALA A 28 -3.23 -3.84 16.77
CA ALA A 28 -2.92 -4.03 15.35
C ALA A 28 -3.91 -3.24 14.48
N GLY A 29 -5.19 -3.19 14.87
CA GLY A 29 -6.18 -2.36 14.20
C GLY A 29 -5.86 -0.87 14.25
N TRP A 30 -5.41 -0.37 15.41
CA TRP A 30 -5.01 1.04 15.56
C TRP A 30 -3.77 1.37 14.72
N ALA A 31 -2.79 0.46 14.69
CA ALA A 31 -1.61 0.58 13.85
C ALA A 31 -1.97 0.67 12.37
N VAL A 32 -2.84 -0.21 11.86
CA VAL A 32 -3.31 -0.16 10.46
C VAL A 32 -4.02 1.15 10.16
N TRP A 33 -4.86 1.63 11.10
CA TRP A 33 -5.64 2.85 10.92
C TRP A 33 -4.81 4.13 10.87
N VAL A 34 -3.71 4.22 11.62
CA VAL A 34 -2.82 5.39 11.55
C VAL A 34 -1.83 5.28 10.41
N TYR A 35 -1.30 4.08 10.21
CA TYR A 35 -0.30 3.84 9.18
C TYR A 35 -0.85 4.01 7.76
N THR A 36 -2.06 3.52 7.49
CA THR A 36 -2.67 3.57 6.14
C THR A 36 -2.87 5.00 5.60
N PRO A 37 -3.51 5.96 6.30
CA PRO A 37 -3.62 7.34 5.86
C PRO A 37 -2.26 8.02 5.74
N LEU A 38 -1.34 7.76 6.67
CA LEU A 38 0.01 8.32 6.60
C LEU A 38 0.72 7.86 5.31
N MET A 39 0.64 6.57 5.00
CA MET A 39 1.19 5.99 3.78
C MET A 39 0.53 6.56 2.52
N LEU A 40 -0.78 6.77 2.56
CA LEU A 40 -1.55 7.38 1.47
C LEU A 40 -1.08 8.81 1.20
N VAL A 41 -0.94 9.62 2.25
CA VAL A 41 -0.42 11.00 2.18
C VAL A 41 1.02 11.00 1.68
N LEU A 42 1.89 10.13 2.20
CA LEU A 42 3.27 10.02 1.73
C LEU A 42 3.36 9.65 0.26
N LYS A 43 2.50 8.76 -0.23
CA LYS A 43 2.42 8.42 -1.67
C LYS A 43 1.89 9.56 -2.52
N ALA A 44 0.84 10.24 -2.07
CA ALA A 44 0.28 11.40 -2.75
C ALA A 44 1.31 12.55 -2.81
N ALA A 45 2.01 12.80 -1.70
CA ALA A 45 3.11 13.74 -1.62
C ALA A 45 4.26 13.33 -2.55
N ALA A 46 4.68 12.07 -2.53
CA ALA A 46 5.73 11.56 -3.43
C ALA A 46 5.35 11.66 -4.91
N LEU A 47 4.06 11.60 -5.26
CA LEU A 47 3.56 11.87 -6.61
C LEU A 47 3.67 13.34 -6.99
N GLY A 48 3.33 14.27 -6.09
CA GLY A 48 3.45 15.71 -6.31
C GLY A 48 4.91 16.18 -6.35
N LEU A 49 5.73 15.67 -5.42
CA LEU A 49 7.17 15.90 -5.32
C LEU A 49 7.98 15.07 -6.32
N GLY A 50 7.38 14.09 -7.00
CA GLY A 50 8.06 13.24 -7.99
C GLY A 50 8.62 14.01 -9.20
N ARG A 51 8.15 15.25 -9.44
CA ARG A 51 8.77 16.19 -10.38
C ARG A 51 10.10 16.78 -9.88
N LEU A 52 10.30 16.85 -8.56
CA LEU A 52 11.49 17.40 -7.88
C LEU A 52 12.46 16.30 -7.41
N LEU A 53 11.94 15.18 -6.89
CA LEU A 53 12.68 14.00 -6.47
C LEU A 53 12.86 13.02 -7.63
N GLY A 54 13.28 13.55 -8.78
CA GLY A 54 13.69 12.75 -9.92
C GLY A 54 14.66 11.68 -9.44
N ARG A 55 14.31 10.41 -9.70
CA ARG A 55 15.27 9.31 -9.63
C ARG A 55 15.82 9.00 -8.23
N ALA A 56 15.02 9.19 -7.15
CA ALA A 56 15.36 8.60 -5.86
C ALA A 56 15.17 7.07 -5.89
N ASN A 57 16.10 6.39 -6.56
CA ASN A 57 16.60 5.03 -6.36
C ASN A 57 15.60 4.03 -5.74
N ARG A 58 14.41 3.88 -6.35
CA ARG A 58 13.61 2.67 -6.17
C ARG A 58 14.30 1.57 -6.94
N GLY A 59 15.36 1.01 -6.33
CA GLY A 59 16.03 -0.17 -6.86
C GLY A 59 14.98 -1.21 -7.22
N ASP A 60 15.05 -1.71 -8.45
CA ASP A 60 14.10 -2.56 -9.17
C ASP A 60 13.29 -3.50 -8.26
N VAL A 61 12.21 -3.01 -7.67
CA VAL A 61 11.20 -3.89 -7.08
C VAL A 61 10.40 -4.40 -8.27
N PRO A 62 10.36 -5.72 -8.51
CA PRO A 62 9.63 -6.27 -9.65
C PRO A 62 8.18 -5.82 -9.62
N ALA A 63 7.67 -5.36 -10.78
CA ALA A 63 6.31 -4.84 -10.87
C ALA A 63 5.26 -5.86 -10.42
N TRP A 64 5.51 -7.15 -10.69
CA TRP A 64 4.66 -8.26 -10.26
C TRP A 64 4.61 -8.39 -8.72
N PHE A 65 5.75 -8.23 -8.04
CA PHE A 65 5.83 -8.34 -6.59
C PHE A 65 5.04 -7.22 -5.92
N TYR A 66 5.23 -6.01 -6.44
CA TYR A 66 4.46 -4.85 -6.01
C TYR A 66 2.96 -5.09 -6.17
N HIS A 67 2.49 -5.45 -7.38
CA HIS A 67 1.07 -5.72 -7.62
C HIS A 67 0.55 -6.82 -6.69
N GLY A 68 1.34 -7.88 -6.47
CA GLY A 68 0.99 -8.96 -5.55
C GLY A 68 0.76 -8.47 -4.13
N VAL A 69 1.65 -7.63 -3.58
CA VAL A 69 1.52 -7.13 -2.20
C VAL A 69 0.32 -6.19 -2.05
N TYR A 70 0.11 -5.26 -2.98
CA TYR A 70 -1.06 -4.36 -2.91
C TYR A 70 -2.37 -5.11 -3.13
N ALA A 71 -2.42 -6.02 -4.11
CA ALA A 71 -3.59 -6.85 -4.34
C ALA A 71 -3.89 -7.75 -3.14
N ALA A 72 -2.86 -8.33 -2.52
CA ALA A 72 -3.01 -9.12 -1.30
C ALA A 72 -3.59 -8.28 -0.16
N ASN A 73 -3.06 -7.07 0.10
CA ASN A 73 -3.58 -6.21 1.17
C ASN A 73 -5.03 -5.78 0.92
N VAL A 74 -5.39 -5.43 -0.33
CA VAL A 74 -6.79 -5.13 -0.69
C VAL A 74 -7.67 -6.35 -0.51
N ALA A 75 -7.28 -7.52 -1.03
CA ALA A 75 -8.04 -8.75 -0.91
C ALA A 75 -8.22 -9.18 0.55
N LEU A 76 -7.18 -9.04 1.38
CA LEU A 76 -7.20 -9.39 2.78
C LEU A 76 -8.11 -8.44 3.59
N LEU A 77 -8.09 -7.14 3.28
CA LEU A 77 -8.97 -6.16 3.90
C LEU A 77 -10.43 -6.33 3.46
N VAL A 78 -10.67 -6.65 2.18
CA VAL A 78 -12.02 -6.96 1.65
C VAL A 78 -12.55 -8.26 2.28
N TYR A 79 -11.73 -9.31 2.33
CA TYR A 79 -12.08 -10.56 3.01
C TYR A 79 -12.36 -10.30 4.49
N GLY A 80 -11.48 -9.54 5.16
CA GLY A 80 -11.68 -9.11 6.54
C GLY A 80 -12.88 -8.20 6.74
N ALA A 81 -13.35 -7.48 5.72
CA ALA A 81 -14.57 -6.69 5.76
C ALA A 81 -15.81 -7.56 5.53
N GLN A 82 -15.74 -8.57 4.65
CA GLN A 82 -16.87 -9.44 4.36
C GLN A 82 -17.12 -10.49 5.46
N PHE A 83 -16.06 -11.07 6.03
CA PHE A 83 -16.16 -12.25 6.89
C PHE A 83 -15.82 -12.01 8.37
N ALA A 84 -15.23 -10.86 8.74
CA ALA A 84 -15.01 -10.58 10.15
C ALA A 84 -16.23 -9.93 10.80
N GLY A 85 -16.38 -10.18 12.11
CA GLY A 85 -17.60 -9.90 12.87
C GLY A 85 -18.18 -8.47 12.72
N PRO A 86 -19.50 -8.31 12.92
CA PRO A 86 -20.26 -7.11 12.56
C PRO A 86 -19.74 -5.78 13.14
N GLN A 87 -19.04 -5.80 14.28
CA GLN A 87 -18.55 -4.57 14.93
C GLN A 87 -17.38 -3.88 14.20
N SER A 88 -16.75 -4.52 13.21
CA SER A 88 -15.55 -3.97 12.54
C SER A 88 -15.72 -3.75 11.03
N GLN A 89 -16.93 -3.97 10.49
CA GLN A 89 -17.18 -4.04 9.04
C GLN A 89 -16.97 -2.70 8.33
N SER A 90 -17.54 -1.60 8.84
CA SER A 90 -17.53 -0.29 8.17
C SER A 90 -16.13 0.30 8.00
N ASN A 91 -15.25 0.09 9.00
CA ASN A 91 -13.91 0.65 8.97
C ASN A 91 -12.96 -0.07 8.00
N ARG A 92 -13.19 -1.35 7.71
CA ARG A 92 -12.31 -2.16 6.85
C ARG A 92 -12.53 -1.86 5.37
N TRP A 93 -13.75 -1.53 4.95
CA TRP A 93 -14.05 -1.04 3.60
C TRP A 93 -13.32 0.26 3.28
N ILE A 94 -13.27 1.19 4.23
CA ILE A 94 -12.53 2.45 4.07
C ILE A 94 -11.04 2.15 3.88
N LEU A 95 -10.45 1.31 4.74
CA LEU A 95 -9.05 0.92 4.62
C LEU A 95 -8.75 0.19 3.30
N ALA A 96 -9.64 -0.70 2.85
CA ALA A 96 -9.52 -1.37 1.56
C ALA A 96 -9.54 -0.36 0.41
N ALA A 97 -10.44 0.62 0.44
CA ALA A 97 -10.51 1.70 -0.55
C ALA A 97 -9.24 2.56 -0.54
N MET A 98 -8.68 2.86 0.64
CA MET A 98 -7.41 3.58 0.75
C MET A 98 -6.24 2.79 0.16
N TRP A 99 -6.15 1.49 0.45
CA TRP A 99 -5.16 0.60 -0.15
C TRP A 99 -5.31 0.48 -1.67
N ALA A 100 -6.55 0.44 -2.17
CA ALA A 100 -6.83 0.46 -3.61
C ALA A 100 -6.42 1.79 -4.24
N ALA A 101 -6.71 2.94 -3.61
CA ALA A 101 -6.27 4.24 -4.09
C ALA A 101 -4.74 4.36 -4.12
N ILE A 102 -4.07 3.92 -3.06
CA ILE A 102 -2.62 3.79 -2.94
C ILE A 102 -2.03 2.95 -4.09
N TRP A 103 -2.71 1.87 -4.48
CA TRP A 103 -2.31 1.02 -5.59
C TRP A 103 -2.43 1.76 -6.92
N VAL A 104 -3.60 2.33 -7.22
CA VAL A 104 -3.85 3.11 -8.45
C VAL A 104 -2.88 4.27 -8.60
N LEU A 105 -2.67 5.04 -7.53
CA LEU A 105 -1.72 6.16 -7.50
C LEU A 105 -0.29 5.71 -7.85
N SER A 106 0.08 4.51 -7.42
CA SER A 106 1.43 3.99 -7.67
C SER A 106 1.61 3.49 -9.09
N GLU A 107 0.54 3.00 -9.70
CA GLU A 107 0.54 2.63 -11.10
C GLU A 107 0.58 3.87 -12.00
N ALA A 108 -0.21 4.90 -11.67
CA ALA A 108 -0.15 6.19 -12.34
C ALA A 108 1.26 6.82 -12.22
N ALA A 109 1.91 6.70 -11.05
CA ALA A 109 3.29 7.15 -10.86
C ALA A 109 4.27 6.44 -11.79
N ARG A 110 4.14 5.11 -11.94
CA ARG A 110 4.98 4.29 -12.81
C ARG A 110 4.78 4.62 -14.28
N GLN A 111 3.53 4.75 -14.73
CA GLN A 111 3.21 5.09 -16.12
C GLN A 111 3.79 6.45 -16.51
N ARG A 112 3.64 7.46 -15.65
CA ARG A 112 4.21 8.81 -15.87
C ARG A 112 5.74 8.79 -15.97
N ALA A 113 6.40 8.00 -15.12
CA ALA A 113 7.86 7.88 -15.15
C ALA A 113 8.38 7.22 -16.44
N ARG A 114 7.65 6.24 -16.99
CA ARG A 114 8.00 5.61 -18.27
C ARG A 114 7.85 6.58 -19.44
N ALA A 115 6.72 7.30 -19.50
CA ALA A 115 6.46 8.27 -20.58
C ALA A 115 7.52 9.40 -20.65
N SER A 116 8.10 9.80 -19.51
CA SER A 116 9.20 10.78 -19.50
C SER A 116 10.55 10.25 -19.98
N MET A 117 10.77 8.93 -19.99
CA MET A 117 12.01 8.32 -20.49
C MET A 117 11.97 8.06 -22.00
N GLU A 118 10.79 7.91 -22.59
CA GLU A 118 10.61 7.72 -24.04
C GLU A 118 10.71 9.04 -24.84
N SER A 119 10.61 10.19 -24.16
CA SER A 119 10.70 11.53 -24.76
C SER A 119 12.06 12.22 -24.59
N SER A 120 13.07 11.51 -24.06
CA SER A 120 14.47 11.99 -23.89
C SER A 120 15.43 11.20 -24.76
#